data_AF-A0AAN8C9R6-F1
#
_entry.id   AF-A0AAN8C9R6-F1
#
_cell.length_a   1.000
_cell.length_b   1.000
_cell.length_c   1.000
_cell.angle_alpha   90.00
_cell.angle_beta   90.00
_cell.angle_gamma   90.00
#
_symmetry.space_group_name_H-M   'P 1'
#
loop_
_entity.id
_entity.type
_entity.pdbx_description
1 polymer ?
#
loop_
_entity_poly.entity_id
_entity_poly.type
_entity_poly.pdbx_seq_one_letter_code
_entity_poly.pdbx_strand_id
1 'polypeptide(L)'
;MEEMPEEVHEHFMKGQHTMHHRSGLFNGIWSDMAIATTFMRYGHGQNGIIGITLRPETLKTWAYSMHACNKVVGNLDLMRDHEQQKCPSQTHHNEEMKARMKSDEEDRKHLREKLELCIDPLNNDL
;
A
#
# COMPACT_ATOMS: atom_id res chain seq x y z
N MET A 1 -45.75 12.75 -8.66
CA MET A 1 -44.35 12.31 -8.71
C MET A 1 -43.80 13.03 -9.93
N GLU A 2 -43.17 14.18 -9.71
CA GLU A 2 -42.70 15.09 -10.78
C GLU A 2 -41.86 14.31 -11.80
N GLU A 3 -41.95 14.68 -13.09
CA GLU A 3 -41.22 14.05 -14.18
C GLU A 3 -39.73 14.01 -13.85
N MET A 4 -39.26 12.84 -13.40
CA MET A 4 -37.84 12.61 -13.19
C MET A 4 -37.17 12.52 -14.56
N PRO A 5 -35.93 13.03 -14.71
CA PRO A 5 -35.15 12.80 -15.92
C PRO A 5 -35.16 11.32 -16.29
N GLU A 6 -35.30 11.01 -17.58
CA GLU A 6 -35.55 9.66 -18.08
C GLU A 6 -34.48 8.65 -17.60
N GLU A 7 -33.22 9.10 -17.54
CA GLU A 7 -32.08 8.34 -16.99
C GLU A 7 -32.27 7.98 -15.51
N VAL A 8 -32.75 8.92 -14.69
CA VAL A 8 -33.00 8.70 -13.26
C VAL A 8 -34.18 7.74 -13.06
N HIS A 9 -35.22 7.86 -13.88
CA HIS A 9 -36.35 6.94 -13.86
C HIS A 9 -35.91 5.52 -14.27
N GLU A 10 -35.08 5.39 -15.30
CA GLU A 10 -34.54 4.10 -15.74
C GLU A 10 -33.67 3.45 -14.65
N HIS A 11 -32.76 4.21 -14.04
CA HIS A 11 -31.95 3.75 -12.91
C HIS A 11 -32.79 3.36 -11.69
N PHE A 12 -33.86 4.10 -11.43
CA PHE A 12 -34.80 3.80 -10.36
C PHE A 12 -35.52 2.46 -10.61
N MET A 13 -36.07 2.27 -11.81
CA MET A 13 -36.80 1.06 -12.20
C MET A 13 -35.88 -0.18 -12.27
N LYS A 14 -34.60 0.01 -12.60
CA LYS A 14 -33.57 -1.04 -12.52
C LYS A 14 -33.07 -1.32 -11.10
N GLY A 15 -33.57 -0.61 -10.08
CA GLY A 15 -33.17 -0.79 -8.68
C GLY A 15 -31.73 -0.34 -8.39
N GLN A 16 -31.10 0.42 -9.29
CA GLN A 16 -29.69 0.84 -9.20
C GLN A 16 -29.43 1.89 -8.11
N HIS A 17 -30.49 2.38 -7.47
CA HIS A 17 -30.44 3.23 -6.29
C HIS A 17 -30.32 2.45 -4.97
N THR A 18 -30.39 1.11 -5.01
CA THR A 18 -30.33 0.23 -3.83
C THR A 18 -29.09 -0.66 -3.86
N MET A 19 -28.54 -0.95 -2.67
CA MET A 19 -27.43 -1.88 -2.48
C MET A 19 -27.94 -3.26 -2.07
N HIS A 20 -27.17 -4.32 -2.36
CA HIS A 20 -27.58 -5.70 -2.11
C HIS A 20 -26.47 -6.50 -1.43
N HIS A 21 -26.77 -7.14 -0.30
CA HIS A 21 -25.90 -8.13 0.34
C HIS A 21 -26.03 -9.53 -0.27
N ARG A 22 -27.19 -9.81 -0.88
CA ARG A 22 -27.54 -11.06 -1.56
C ARG A 22 -28.30 -10.73 -2.83
N SER A 23 -28.06 -11.49 -3.90
CA SER A 23 -28.80 -11.34 -5.15
C SER A 23 -30.31 -11.53 -4.93
N GLY A 24 -31.13 -10.69 -5.55
CA GLY A 24 -32.59 -10.81 -5.54
C GLY A 24 -33.28 -9.45 -5.59
N LEU A 25 -34.38 -9.35 -6.36
CA LEU A 25 -35.07 -8.08 -6.65
C LEU A 25 -35.57 -7.33 -5.41
N PHE A 26 -35.96 -8.08 -4.37
CA PHE A 26 -36.52 -7.55 -3.13
C PHE A 26 -35.50 -7.46 -1.99
N ASN A 27 -34.21 -7.69 -2.28
CA ASN A 27 -33.13 -7.64 -1.29
C ASN A 27 -32.40 -6.28 -1.28
N GLY A 28 -32.92 -5.29 -2.02
CA GLY A 28 -32.37 -3.95 -2.09
C GLY A 28 -32.55 -3.20 -0.78
N ILE A 29 -31.46 -2.65 -0.26
CA ILE A 29 -31.44 -1.80 0.94
C ILE A 29 -30.78 -0.47 0.60
N TRP A 30 -31.09 0.56 1.38
CA TRP A 30 -30.50 1.88 1.22
C TRP A 30 -29.03 1.86 1.63
N SER A 31 -28.23 2.78 1.07
CA SER A 31 -26.79 2.80 1.25
C SER A 31 -26.36 2.97 2.72
N ASP A 32 -27.07 3.79 3.48
CA ASP A 32 -26.87 3.99 4.91
C ASP A 32 -27.10 2.69 5.70
N MET A 33 -28.21 2.00 5.43
CA MET A 33 -28.53 0.70 6.00
C MET A 33 -27.54 -0.37 5.57
N ALA A 34 -27.06 -0.33 4.33
CA ALA A 34 -26.05 -1.24 3.81
C ALA A 34 -24.73 -1.09 4.55
N ILE A 35 -24.25 0.14 4.73
CA ILE A 35 -23.02 0.43 5.47
C ILE A 35 -23.16 -0.01 6.93
N ALA A 36 -24.26 0.35 7.60
CA ALA A 36 -24.49 -0.01 8.99
C ALA A 36 -24.54 -1.54 9.18
N THR A 37 -25.28 -2.26 8.34
CA THR A 37 -25.36 -3.72 8.41
C THR A 37 -24.03 -4.40 8.07
N THR A 38 -23.26 -3.83 7.13
CA THR A 38 -21.89 -4.29 6.83
C THR A 38 -20.98 -4.13 8.03
N PHE A 39 -20.96 -2.95 8.66
CA PHE A 39 -20.17 -2.67 9.84
C PHE A 39 -20.56 -3.57 11.02
N MET A 40 -21.85 -3.79 11.24
CA MET A 40 -22.30 -4.72 12.28
C MET A 40 -21.87 -6.16 11.99
N ARG A 41 -21.96 -6.62 10.73
CA ARG A 41 -21.62 -7.99 10.33
C ARG A 41 -20.13 -8.28 10.40
N TYR A 42 -19.30 -7.40 9.84
CA TYR A 42 -17.85 -7.59 9.74
C TYR A 42 -17.06 -6.92 10.87
N GLY A 43 -17.63 -5.91 11.54
CA GLY A 43 -17.05 -5.28 12.72
C GLY A 43 -17.46 -6.02 13.99
N HIS A 44 -18.76 -6.07 14.29
CA HIS A 44 -19.28 -6.55 15.59
C HIS A 44 -19.71 -8.02 15.64
N GLY A 45 -19.88 -8.69 14.50
CA GLY A 45 -20.31 -10.09 14.46
C GLY A 45 -19.31 -11.04 15.14
N GLN A 46 -19.74 -12.27 15.45
CA GLN A 46 -18.89 -13.29 16.08
C GLN A 46 -17.59 -13.55 15.31
N ASN A 47 -17.65 -13.46 13.97
CA ASN A 47 -16.52 -13.57 13.05
C ASN A 47 -16.03 -12.21 12.54
N GLY A 48 -16.58 -11.11 13.08
CA GLY A 48 -16.13 -9.76 12.80
C GLY A 48 -14.90 -9.39 13.63
N ILE A 49 -14.31 -8.24 13.32
CA ILE A 49 -13.07 -7.75 13.95
C ILE A 49 -13.20 -7.70 15.47
N ILE A 50 -14.26 -7.12 16.01
CA ILE A 50 -14.51 -7.04 17.46
C ILE A 50 -14.74 -8.44 18.03
N GLY A 51 -15.55 -9.27 17.36
CA GLY A 51 -15.79 -10.65 17.79
C GLY A 51 -14.53 -11.51 17.84
N ILE A 52 -13.58 -11.30 16.91
CA ILE A 52 -12.28 -12.00 16.84
C ILE A 52 -11.31 -11.43 17.87
N THR A 53 -11.20 -10.11 17.98
CA THR A 53 -10.31 -9.45 18.94
C THR A 53 -10.70 -9.68 20.40
N LEU A 54 -11.95 -10.06 20.67
CA LEU A 54 -12.42 -10.48 21.99
C LEU A 54 -12.20 -11.99 22.27
N ARG A 55 -11.75 -12.79 21.29
CA ARG A 55 -11.48 -14.21 21.52
C ARG A 55 -10.23 -14.36 22.40
N PRO A 56 -10.31 -15.11 23.51
CA PRO A 56 -9.17 -15.30 24.41
C PRO A 56 -7.92 -15.83 23.69
N GLU A 57 -8.08 -16.74 22.74
CA GLU A 57 -6.95 -17.27 21.97
C GLU A 57 -6.29 -16.23 21.07
N THR A 58 -7.08 -15.36 20.41
CA THR A 58 -6.55 -14.27 19.60
C THR A 58 -5.82 -13.25 20.47
N LEU A 59 -6.37 -12.89 21.62
CA LEU A 59 -5.70 -12.00 22.59
C LEU A 59 -4.39 -12.60 23.11
N LYS A 60 -4.36 -13.90 23.43
CA LYS A 60 -3.13 -14.61 23.80
C LYS A 60 -2.11 -14.52 22.68
N THR A 61 -2.47 -14.86 21.44
CA THR A 61 -1.57 -14.76 20.30
C THR A 61 -1.00 -13.36 20.15
N TRP A 62 -1.83 -12.32 20.28
CA TRP A 62 -1.38 -10.93 20.18
C TRP A 62 -0.44 -10.54 21.33
N ALA A 63 -0.81 -10.87 22.57
CA ALA A 63 0.04 -10.62 23.73
C ALA A 63 1.41 -11.32 23.60
N TYR A 64 1.43 -12.59 23.19
CA TYR A 64 2.68 -13.32 22.96
C TYR A 64 3.46 -12.81 21.75
N SER A 65 2.79 -12.36 20.69
CA SER A 65 3.45 -11.76 19.52
C SER A 65 4.22 -10.50 19.89
N MET A 66 3.71 -9.68 20.82
CA MET A 66 4.41 -8.51 21.32
C MET A 66 5.74 -8.88 21.99
N HIS A 67 5.75 -9.91 22.83
CA HIS A 67 6.98 -10.40 23.46
C HIS A 67 7.97 -10.98 22.44
N ALA A 68 7.46 -11.71 21.44
CA ALA A 68 8.28 -12.23 20.35
C ALA A 68 8.89 -11.09 19.50
N CYS A 69 8.10 -10.09 19.13
CA CYS A 69 8.57 -8.89 18.42
C CYS A 69 9.62 -8.15 19.23
N ASN A 70 9.40 -7.93 20.53
CA ASN A 70 10.40 -7.31 21.41
C ASN A 70 11.71 -8.11 21.48
N LYS A 71 11.64 -9.45 21.48
CA LYS A 71 12.84 -10.31 21.41
C LYS A 71 13.55 -10.20 20.07
N VAL A 72 12.81 -10.14 18.95
CA VAL A 72 13.40 -9.93 17.63
C VAL A 72 14.08 -8.58 17.54
N VAL A 73 13.43 -7.50 18.00
CA VAL A 73 14.02 -6.16 18.05
C VAL A 73 15.27 -6.14 18.92
N GLY A 74 15.21 -6.71 20.12
CA GLY A 74 16.39 -6.81 21.00
C GLY A 74 17.53 -7.61 20.36
N ASN A 75 17.23 -8.68 19.62
CA ASN A 75 18.25 -9.42 18.88
C ASN A 75 18.84 -8.59 17.73
N LEU A 76 18.03 -7.80 17.02
CA LEU A 76 18.50 -6.88 15.97
C LEU A 76 19.42 -5.80 16.55
N ASP A 77 19.07 -5.23 17.72
CA ASP A 77 19.93 -4.28 18.44
C ASP A 77 21.24 -4.95 18.86
N LEU A 78 21.19 -6.17 19.41
CA LEU A 78 22.39 -6.93 19.73
C LEU A 78 23.24 -7.25 18.50
N MET A 79 22.64 -7.58 17.35
CA MET A 79 23.38 -7.81 16.10
C MET A 79 24.04 -6.52 15.58
N ARG A 80 23.35 -5.38 15.69
CA ARG A 80 23.90 -4.06 15.37
C ARG A 80 25.08 -3.70 16.29
N ASP A 81 24.95 -3.99 17.58
CA ASP A 81 25.86 -3.49 18.61
C ASP A 81 27.02 -4.47 18.90
N HIS A 82 26.84 -5.79 18.76
CA HIS A 82 27.92 -6.78 18.87
C HIS A 82 28.86 -6.81 17.66
N GLU A 83 28.46 -6.29 16.49
CA GLU A 83 29.37 -6.09 15.36
C GLU A 83 30.20 -4.79 15.46
N GLN A 84 29.94 -3.91 16.44
CA GLN A 84 30.75 -2.70 16.63
C GLN A 84 32.17 -3.00 17.13
N GLN A 85 32.49 -4.25 17.47
CA GLN A 85 33.88 -4.64 17.75
C GLN A 85 34.67 -5.05 16.49
N LYS A 86 34.06 -5.11 15.30
CA LYS A 86 34.78 -5.43 14.05
C LYS A 86 34.18 -4.95 12.73
N CYS A 87 33.16 -4.09 12.72
CA CYS A 87 32.71 -3.42 11.51
C CYS A 87 33.09 -1.94 11.61
N PRO A 88 34.06 -1.44 10.81
CA PRO A 88 34.20 0.00 10.69
C PRO A 88 32.83 0.49 10.21
N SER A 89 32.20 1.37 10.99
CA SER A 89 30.99 2.09 10.58
C SER A 89 31.13 2.43 9.10
N GLN A 90 30.19 2.00 8.25
CA GLN A 90 30.24 2.31 6.83
C GLN A 90 30.11 3.84 6.68
N THR A 91 31.24 4.54 6.64
CA THR A 91 31.32 5.99 6.50
C THR A 91 31.17 6.44 5.06
N HIS A 92 31.16 5.50 4.12
CA HIS A 92 31.14 5.76 2.68
C HIS A 92 30.09 4.90 1.98
N HIS A 93 29.29 5.54 1.14
CA HIS A 93 28.37 4.85 0.25
C HIS A 93 29.17 4.12 -0.85
N ASN A 94 28.69 2.96 -1.33
CA ASN A 94 29.39 2.18 -2.36
C ASN A 94 29.61 2.97 -3.67
N GLU A 95 28.79 3.98 -3.93
CA GLU A 95 28.93 4.88 -5.08
C GLU A 95 30.09 5.89 -4.94
N GLU A 96 30.58 6.14 -3.71
CA GLU A 96 31.73 7.01 -3.45
C GLU A 96 33.08 6.34 -3.76
N MET A 97 33.06 5.09 -4.22
CA MET A 97 34.27 4.40 -4.65
C MET A 97 34.83 5.03 -5.94
N LYS A 98 36.12 5.38 -5.94
CA LYS A 98 36.81 5.96 -7.11
C LYS A 98 36.61 5.18 -8.42
N ALA A 99 36.49 3.86 -8.34
CA ALA A 99 36.20 3.01 -9.50
C ALA A 99 34.80 3.26 -10.08
N ARG A 100 33.79 3.46 -9.23
CA ARG A 100 32.42 3.80 -9.63
C ARG A 100 32.35 5.21 -10.21
N MET A 101 32.98 6.18 -9.54
CA MET A 101 33.09 7.55 -10.07
C MET A 101 33.73 7.59 -11.47
N LYS A 102 34.76 6.76 -11.72
CA LYS A 102 35.40 6.66 -13.04
C LYS A 102 34.49 6.02 -14.08
N SER A 103 33.78 4.95 -13.71
CA SER A 103 32.78 4.30 -14.58
C SER A 103 31.67 5.27 -14.97
N ASP A 104 31.15 6.05 -14.02
CA ASP A 104 30.10 7.03 -14.26
C ASP A 104 30.58 8.15 -15.19
N GLU A 105 31.85 8.56 -15.09
CA GLU A 105 32.45 9.54 -16.00
C GLU A 105 32.58 8.98 -17.42
N GLU A 106 32.96 7.70 -17.57
CA GLU A 106 33.00 7.01 -18.86
C GLU A 106 31.59 6.91 -19.47
N ASP A 107 30.57 6.58 -18.67
CA ASP A 107 29.17 6.52 -19.12
C ASP A 107 28.63 7.90 -19.53
N ARG A 108 28.97 8.97 -18.78
CA ARG A 108 28.62 10.36 -19.15
C ARG A 108 29.25 10.77 -20.48
N LYS A 109 30.51 10.40 -20.70
CA LYS A 109 31.21 10.67 -21.96
C LYS A 109 30.55 9.95 -23.13
N HIS A 110 30.21 8.67 -22.95
CA HIS A 110 29.50 7.88 -23.96
C HIS A 110 28.11 8.45 -24.30
N LEU A 111 27.38 8.92 -23.28
CA LEU A 111 26.09 9.58 -23.49
C LEU A 111 26.24 10.90 -24.26
N ARG A 112 27.24 11.72 -23.95
CA ARG A 112 27.52 12.95 -24.71
C ARG A 112 27.84 12.65 -26.18
N GLU A 113 28.73 11.70 -26.43
CA GLU A 113 29.11 11.29 -27.79
C GLU A 113 27.89 10.80 -28.58
N LYS A 114 26.99 10.04 -27.96
CA LYS A 114 25.73 9.62 -28.60
C LYS A 114 24.77 10.76 -28.87
N LEU A 115 24.66 11.71 -27.95
CA LEU A 115 23.78 12.87 -28.09
C LEU A 115 24.27 13.82 -29.19
N GLU A 116 25.58 13.97 -29.38
CA GLU A 116 26.16 14.75 -30.49
C GLU A 116 25.83 14.17 -31.87
N LEU A 117 25.62 12.85 -31.96
CA LEU A 117 25.19 12.18 -33.19
C LEU A 117 23.69 12.30 -33.45
N CYS A 118 22.93 12.72 -32.45
CA CYS A 118 21.48 12.87 -32.56
C CYS A 118 21.13 14.28 -33.03
N ILE A 119 20.17 14.38 -33.95
CA ILE A 119 19.60 15.67 -34.34
C ILE A 119 18.73 16.14 -33.18
N ASP A 120 19.08 17.28 -32.58
CA ASP A 120 18.23 17.92 -31.57
C ASP A 120 17.04 18.58 -32.28
N PRO A 121 15.80 18.07 -32.09
CA PRO A 121 14.61 18.64 -32.73
C PRO A 121 14.24 20.03 -32.20
N LEU A 122 14.95 20.54 -31.19
CA LEU A 122 14.77 21.87 -30.60
C LEU A 122 15.92 22.83 -30.94
N ASN A 123 17.00 22.38 -31.59
CA ASN A 123 18.00 23.28 -32.15
C ASN A 123 17.46 23.90 -33.44
N ASN A 124 17.04 25.16 -33.35
CA ASN A 124 16.51 25.97 -34.46
C ASN A 124 17.62 26.61 -35.34
N ASP A 125 18.82 26.02 -35.39
CA ASP A 125 19.87 26.51 -36.28
C ASP A 125 19.71 25.88 -37.68
N LEU A 126 18.82 26.52 -38.46
CA LEU A 126 18.68 26.42 -39.91
C LEU A 126 18.95 27.80 -40.52
#